data_AF-A0A932B3T6-F1
#
_entry.id   AF-A0A932B3T6-F1
#
_cell.length_a   1.000
_cell.length_b   1.000
_cell.length_c   1.000
_cell.angle_alpha   90.00
_cell.angle_beta   90.00
_cell.angle_gamma   90.00
#
_symmetry.space_group_name_H-M   'P 1'
#
loop_
_entity.id
_entity.type
_entity.pdbx_description
1 polymer ?
#
loop_
_entity_poly.entity_id
_entity_poly.type
_entity_poly.pdbx_seq_one_letter_code
_entity_poly.pdbx_strand_id
1 'polypeptide(L)'
;MPRCLTSVTAALALAVPALTFAQSAVLGASASASQSTSATPGIPLSNPDTPIGRATPILKQSLRGEILFGQPPEVLLNGKAARLAPGARIRDLDNRLVLSGNLIGQKYKVNYTVDTLGLLMNVWILKADEAARLWPTTPTEAATWIWDPVSQTWSKP
;
A
#
# COMPACT_ATOMS: atom_id res chain seq x y z
N MET A 1 30.02 40.87 -19.00
CA MET A 1 29.76 42.10 -18.21
C MET A 1 28.67 41.80 -17.19
N PRO A 2 28.72 42.43 -16.01
CA PRO A 2 28.33 41.78 -14.75
C PRO A 2 27.18 42.50 -14.00
N ARG A 3 26.70 41.84 -12.92
CA ARG A 3 26.03 42.37 -11.71
C ARG A 3 24.52 42.70 -11.73
N CYS A 4 23.79 42.06 -10.82
CA CYS A 4 23.13 42.71 -9.66
C CYS A 4 22.94 41.64 -8.56
N LEU A 5 23.70 41.61 -7.45
CA LEU A 5 23.56 42.43 -6.23
C LEU A 5 22.12 42.39 -5.66
N THR A 6 21.83 41.52 -4.68
CA THR A 6 21.90 41.74 -3.21
C THR A 6 20.74 42.54 -2.64
N SER A 7 20.01 41.95 -1.68
CA SER A 7 19.45 42.57 -0.45
C SER A 7 18.97 41.42 0.46
N VAL A 8 19.46 41.20 1.71
CA VAL A 8 19.39 42.03 2.94
C VAL A 8 17.92 42.22 3.35
N THR A 9 17.38 42.02 4.57
CA THR A 9 17.81 41.54 5.90
C THR A 9 16.53 41.43 6.76
N ALA A 10 16.55 40.57 7.79
CA ALA A 10 15.81 40.55 9.07
C ALA A 10 14.39 41.15 9.24
N ALA A 11 13.56 40.43 9.99
CA ALA A 11 12.69 41.05 11.00
C ALA A 11 12.45 40.10 12.19
N LEU A 12 12.62 40.69 13.37
CA LEU A 12 12.52 40.20 14.73
C LEU A 12 11.21 40.75 15.34
N ALA A 13 10.42 39.94 16.05
CA ALA A 13 9.46 40.38 17.09
C ALA A 13 8.85 39.12 17.75
N LEU A 14 9.05 38.86 19.05
CA LEU A 14 8.26 39.35 20.22
C LEU A 14 6.77 38.96 20.15
N ALA A 15 6.03 38.54 21.17
CA ALA A 15 6.22 38.06 22.54
C ALA A 15 4.79 37.88 23.12
N VAL A 16 4.50 36.75 23.83
CA VAL A 16 3.62 36.66 25.05
C VAL A 16 2.08 36.88 24.83
N PRO A 17 1.11 36.42 25.69
CA PRO A 17 1.19 35.67 26.96
C PRO A 17 0.38 34.37 27.07
N ALA A 18 0.71 33.65 28.16
CA ALA A 18 -0.06 32.62 28.83
C ALA A 18 -1.42 33.12 29.35
N LEU A 19 -2.43 32.26 29.32
CA LEU A 19 -3.65 32.42 30.11
C LEU A 19 -3.86 31.14 30.93
N THR A 20 -3.53 31.27 32.20
CA THR A 20 -3.83 30.35 33.29
C THR A 20 -5.33 30.39 33.58
N PHE A 21 -5.99 29.25 33.70
CA PHE A 21 -7.27 29.16 34.41
C PHE A 21 -7.24 27.99 35.39
N ALA A 22 -7.72 28.29 36.59
CA ALA A 22 -7.45 27.62 37.83
C ALA A 22 -8.27 26.34 38.06
N GLN A 23 -7.73 25.51 38.95
CA GLN A 23 -8.30 24.34 39.61
C GLN A 23 -9.69 24.58 40.23
N SER A 24 -10.48 23.50 40.29
CA SER A 24 -11.29 23.18 41.46
C SER A 24 -11.42 21.67 41.60
N ALA A 25 -10.92 21.17 42.73
CA ALA A 25 -11.03 19.79 43.17
C ALA A 25 -12.44 19.53 43.73
N VAL A 26 -13.00 18.37 43.40
CA VAL A 26 -14.09 17.76 44.16
C VAL A 26 -13.66 16.39 44.62
N LEU A 27 -13.46 16.29 45.94
CA LEU A 27 -13.20 15.10 46.72
C LEU A 27 -14.57 14.58 47.19
N GLY A 28 -14.95 13.33 46.89
CA GLY A 28 -16.16 12.77 47.49
C GLY A 28 -16.70 11.46 46.91
N ALA A 29 -16.52 10.39 47.69
CA ALA A 29 -17.39 9.24 47.85
C ALA A 29 -17.54 8.22 46.69
N SER A 30 -16.69 7.20 46.75
CA SER A 30 -16.96 5.86 46.25
C SER A 30 -18.15 5.22 46.99
N ALA A 31 -19.28 5.09 46.30
CA ALA A 31 -20.37 4.20 46.67
C ALA A 31 -20.45 3.07 45.63
N SER A 32 -20.11 1.85 46.06
CA SER A 32 -20.42 0.63 45.32
C SER A 32 -21.92 0.53 45.09
N ALA A 33 -22.33 0.51 43.83
CA ALA A 33 -23.60 -0.07 43.41
C ALA A 33 -23.37 -0.84 42.11
N SER A 34 -23.30 -2.16 42.24
CA SER A 34 -23.31 -3.11 41.14
C SER A 34 -24.56 -2.91 40.29
N GLN A 35 -24.40 -2.57 39.01
CA GLN A 35 -25.46 -2.78 38.01
C GLN A 35 -24.85 -3.37 36.74
N SER A 36 -24.83 -4.69 36.70
CA SER A 36 -24.95 -5.44 35.46
C SER A 36 -26.34 -5.15 34.89
N THR A 37 -26.42 -4.27 33.88
CA THR A 37 -27.53 -4.26 32.93
C THR A 37 -26.96 -4.19 31.52
N SER A 38 -27.27 -5.24 30.76
CA SER A 38 -26.98 -5.39 29.35
C SER A 38 -27.73 -4.32 28.55
N ALA A 39 -27.03 -3.27 28.16
CA ALA A 39 -27.43 -2.40 27.07
C ALA A 39 -26.28 -2.41 26.06
N THR A 40 -26.34 -3.32 25.08
CA THR A 40 -25.47 -3.30 23.91
C THR A 40 -25.71 -1.98 23.18
N PRO A 41 -24.76 -1.04 23.14
CA PRO A 41 -24.85 0.08 22.22
C PRO A 41 -24.70 -0.52 20.82
N GLY A 42 -25.73 -0.38 19.98
CA GLY A 42 -25.67 -0.81 18.59
C GLY A 42 -24.43 -0.22 17.93
N ILE A 43 -23.60 -1.07 17.33
CA ILE A 43 -22.42 -0.66 16.58
C ILE A 43 -22.92 0.21 15.41
N PRO A 44 -22.59 1.50 15.32
CA PRO A 44 -22.85 2.25 14.09
C PRO A 44 -21.98 1.65 12.99
N LEU A 45 -22.58 0.90 12.07
CA LEU A 45 -21.91 0.27 10.93
C LEU A 45 -21.62 1.32 9.85
N SER A 46 -20.77 2.31 10.15
CA SER A 46 -20.28 3.28 9.16
C SER A 46 -18.91 3.73 9.62
N ASN A 47 -17.87 3.00 9.20
CA ASN A 47 -16.48 3.40 9.40
C ASN A 47 -16.14 4.40 8.26
N PRO A 48 -16.06 5.72 8.53
CA PRO A 48 -15.80 6.73 7.48
C PRO A 48 -14.41 6.62 6.86
N ASP A 49 -13.50 5.85 7.48
CA ASP A 49 -12.11 5.70 7.05
C ASP A 49 -11.86 4.45 6.19
N THR A 50 -12.90 3.84 5.62
CA THR A 50 -12.70 2.71 4.70
C THR A 50 -11.91 3.21 3.50
N PRO A 51 -10.66 2.76 3.24
CA PRO A 51 -9.86 3.28 2.15
C PRO A 51 -10.59 3.01 0.84
N ILE A 52 -11.04 4.07 0.16
CA ILE A 52 -11.67 3.99 -1.16
C ILE A 52 -10.54 3.75 -2.18
N GLY A 53 -10.01 2.52 -2.22
CA GLY A 53 -8.99 2.09 -3.19
C GLY A 53 -7.59 1.80 -2.60
N ARG A 54 -7.04 0.66 -3.04
CA ARG A 54 -5.84 -0.12 -2.65
C ARG A 54 -5.38 -0.07 -1.18
N ALA A 55 -5.84 -1.07 -0.40
CA ALA A 55 -5.15 -1.59 0.79
C ALA A 55 -5.04 -3.13 0.76
N THR A 56 -4.62 -3.72 -0.36
CA THR A 56 -4.09 -5.10 -0.36
C THR A 56 -2.61 -5.03 -0.68
N PRO A 57 -1.74 -5.39 0.28
CA PRO A 57 -0.31 -5.30 0.05
C PRO A 57 0.10 -6.28 -1.05
N ILE A 58 1.09 -5.86 -1.84
CA ILE A 58 1.73 -6.76 -2.80
C ILE A 58 2.50 -7.80 -1.98
N LEU A 59 2.34 -9.08 -2.30
CA LEU A 59 2.99 -10.14 -1.55
C LEU A 59 4.51 -10.06 -1.68
N LYS A 60 5.23 -10.28 -0.57
CA LYS A 60 6.71 -10.28 -0.54
C LYS A 60 7.31 -11.24 -1.57
N GLN A 61 6.72 -12.40 -1.78
CA GLN A 61 7.24 -13.42 -2.70
C GLN A 61 6.98 -13.11 -4.18
N SER A 62 6.45 -11.92 -4.50
CA SER A 62 6.20 -11.54 -5.88
C SER A 62 7.47 -11.06 -6.56
N LEU A 63 7.59 -11.38 -7.85
CA LEU A 63 8.64 -10.92 -8.73
C LEU A 63 8.09 -9.85 -9.67
N ARG A 64 8.97 -8.94 -10.09
CA ARG A 64 8.63 -7.89 -11.04
C ARG A 64 8.84 -8.38 -12.47
N GLY A 65 7.87 -8.10 -13.34
CA GLY A 65 7.97 -8.35 -14.77
C GLY A 65 7.01 -7.49 -15.59
N GLU A 66 7.11 -7.62 -16.90
CA GLU A 66 6.14 -7.11 -17.86
C GLU A 66 5.31 -8.27 -18.39
N ILE A 67 3.99 -8.13 -18.35
CA ILE A 67 3.07 -9.12 -18.90
C ILE A 67 2.35 -8.53 -20.10
N LEU A 68 2.26 -9.31 -21.18
CA LEU A 68 1.33 -9.09 -22.27
C LEU A 68 0.28 -10.19 -22.20
N PHE A 69 -0.97 -9.79 -22.00
CA PHE A 69 -2.07 -10.74 -21.90
C PHE A 69 -2.46 -11.22 -23.30
N GLY A 70 -2.35 -12.53 -23.53
CA GLY A 70 -2.79 -13.18 -24.76
C GLY A 70 -4.21 -13.74 -24.60
N GLN A 71 -4.53 -14.76 -25.39
CA GLN A 71 -5.77 -15.54 -25.21
C GLN A 71 -5.64 -16.39 -23.94
N PRO A 72 -6.49 -16.19 -22.91
CA PRO A 72 -6.41 -16.97 -21.68
C PRO A 72 -6.46 -18.47 -21.96
N PRO A 73 -5.64 -19.30 -21.29
CA PRO A 73 -4.74 -18.98 -20.17
C PRO A 73 -3.32 -18.53 -20.56
N GLU A 74 -3.05 -18.33 -21.85
CA GLU A 74 -1.71 -18.01 -22.37
C GLU A 74 -1.38 -16.51 -22.23
N VAL A 75 -0.18 -16.22 -21.75
CA VAL A 75 0.35 -14.87 -21.54
C VAL A 75 1.83 -14.82 -21.91
N LEU A 76 2.35 -13.66 -22.29
CA LEU A 76 3.79 -13.45 -22.48
C LEU A 76 4.34 -12.69 -21.29
N LEU A 77 5.21 -13.31 -20.51
CA LEU A 77 5.92 -12.71 -19.39
C LEU A 77 7.35 -12.38 -19.80
N ASN A 78 7.72 -11.09 -19.79
CA ASN A 78 9.01 -10.60 -20.27
C ASN A 78 9.36 -11.11 -21.68
N GLY A 79 8.35 -11.28 -22.55
CA GLY A 79 8.51 -11.84 -23.90
C GLY A 79 8.58 -13.37 -23.98
N LYS A 80 8.57 -14.08 -22.84
CA LYS A 80 8.54 -15.55 -22.78
C LYS A 80 7.12 -16.07 -22.59
N ALA A 81 6.75 -17.12 -23.31
CA ALA A 81 5.49 -17.81 -23.14
C ALA A 81 5.33 -18.33 -21.69
N ALA A 82 4.20 -17.99 -21.07
CA ALA A 82 3.84 -18.32 -19.71
C ALA A 82 2.33 -18.53 -19.61
N ARG A 83 1.87 -19.18 -18.54
CA ARG A 83 0.47 -19.51 -18.35
C ARG A 83 -0.06 -19.06 -17.00
N LEU A 84 -1.30 -18.57 -17.01
CA LEU A 84 -2.05 -18.30 -15.79
C LEU A 84 -2.46 -19.62 -15.13
N ALA A 85 -2.34 -19.68 -13.81
CA ALA A 85 -2.76 -20.81 -13.01
C ALA A 85 -4.30 -20.95 -13.00
N PRO A 86 -4.84 -22.17 -12.82
CA PRO A 86 -6.26 -22.35 -12.56
C PRO A 86 -6.61 -21.66 -11.23
N GLY A 87 -7.35 -20.55 -11.30
CA GLY A 87 -7.64 -19.69 -10.14
C GLY A 87 -6.77 -18.45 -10.02
N ALA A 88 -6.03 -18.09 -11.07
CA ALA A 88 -5.20 -16.89 -11.08
C ALA A 88 -6.01 -15.61 -10.78
N ARG A 89 -5.47 -14.77 -9.89
CA ARG A 89 -6.10 -13.50 -9.47
C ARG A 89 -5.35 -12.33 -10.07
N ILE A 90 -6.01 -11.58 -10.95
CA ILE A 90 -5.46 -10.38 -11.56
C ILE A 90 -6.07 -9.16 -10.89
N ARG A 91 -5.21 -8.29 -10.34
CA ARG A 91 -5.60 -7.04 -9.70
C ARG A 91 -5.15 -5.88 -10.54
N ASP A 92 -6.05 -4.95 -10.78
CA ASP A 92 -5.76 -3.72 -11.52
C ASP A 92 -5.02 -2.67 -10.66
N LEU A 93 -4.76 -1.51 -11.25
CA LEU A 93 -4.19 -0.30 -10.66
C LEU A 93 -4.91 0.10 -9.36
N ASP A 94 -6.24 0.01 -9.33
CA ASP A 94 -7.07 0.29 -8.14
C ASP A 94 -7.25 -0.93 -7.23
N ASN A 95 -6.47 -1.98 -7.49
CA ASN A 95 -6.47 -3.23 -6.74
C ASN A 95 -7.81 -3.98 -6.79
N ARG A 96 -8.62 -3.70 -7.82
CA ARG A 96 -9.86 -4.43 -8.13
C ARG A 96 -9.52 -5.70 -8.89
N LEU A 97 -10.27 -6.77 -8.64
CA LEU A 97 -10.12 -7.99 -9.43
C LEU A 97 -10.67 -7.74 -10.83
N VAL A 98 -9.85 -8.02 -11.83
CA VAL A 98 -10.19 -7.89 -13.25
C VAL A 98 -10.02 -9.24 -13.92
N LEU A 99 -10.90 -9.52 -14.88
CA LEU A 99 -10.85 -10.75 -15.64
C LEU A 99 -9.76 -10.68 -16.72
N SER A 100 -9.01 -11.77 -16.90
CA SER A 100 -7.95 -11.87 -17.92
C SER A 100 -8.45 -11.55 -19.33
N GLY A 101 -9.71 -11.89 -19.64
CA GLY A 101 -10.35 -11.60 -20.93
C GLY A 101 -10.48 -10.12 -21.27
N ASN A 102 -10.52 -9.22 -20.28
CA ASN A 102 -10.61 -7.77 -20.51
C ASN A 102 -9.25 -7.14 -20.84
N LEU A 103 -8.15 -7.86 -20.61
CA LEU A 103 -6.78 -7.34 -20.71
C LEU A 103 -6.07 -7.83 -21.97
N ILE A 104 -6.72 -8.66 -22.79
CA ILE A 104 -6.14 -9.27 -24.00
C ILE A 104 -5.56 -8.18 -24.92
N GLY A 105 -4.33 -8.39 -25.37
CA GLY A 105 -3.59 -7.48 -26.25
C GLY A 105 -2.92 -6.31 -25.52
N GLN A 106 -3.13 -6.16 -24.21
CA GLN A 106 -2.55 -5.06 -23.44
C GLN A 106 -1.28 -5.51 -22.71
N LYS A 107 -0.30 -4.60 -22.65
CA LYS A 107 0.96 -4.80 -21.95
C LYS A 107 1.01 -3.96 -20.68
N TYR A 108 1.30 -4.59 -19.55
CA TYR A 108 1.40 -3.92 -18.26
C TYR A 108 2.66 -4.33 -17.52
N LYS A 109 3.17 -3.39 -16.72
CA LYS A 109 4.16 -3.71 -15.69
C LYS A 109 3.43 -4.30 -14.50
N VAL A 110 3.85 -5.49 -14.09
CA VAL A 110 3.18 -6.25 -13.04
C VAL A 110 4.16 -6.78 -12.01
N ASN A 111 3.67 -6.98 -10.80
CA ASN A 111 4.26 -7.93 -9.89
C ASN A 111 3.44 -9.22 -9.95
N TYR A 112 4.12 -10.37 -9.92
CA TYR A 112 3.45 -11.66 -10.04
C TYR A 112 4.03 -12.68 -9.07
N THR A 113 3.21 -13.64 -8.65
CA THR A 113 3.68 -14.83 -7.92
C THR A 113 3.47 -16.07 -8.78
N VAL A 114 4.40 -17.01 -8.68
CA VAL A 114 4.27 -18.32 -9.31
C VAL A 114 3.81 -19.36 -8.30
N ASP A 115 3.06 -20.34 -8.77
CA ASP A 115 2.69 -21.54 -8.02
C ASP A 115 3.84 -22.56 -8.03
N THR A 116 3.69 -23.63 -7.26
CA THR A 116 4.55 -24.82 -7.23
C THR A 116 4.77 -25.46 -8.60
N LEU A 117 3.79 -25.37 -9.50
CA LEU A 117 3.88 -25.84 -10.89
C LEU A 117 4.51 -24.81 -11.85
N GLY A 118 4.95 -23.65 -11.34
CA GLY A 118 5.52 -22.57 -12.17
C GLY A 118 4.48 -21.74 -12.93
N LEU A 119 3.19 -21.87 -12.61
CA LEU A 119 2.10 -21.11 -13.22
C LEU A 119 1.87 -19.77 -12.51
N LEU A 120 1.43 -18.74 -13.23
CA LEU A 120 1.19 -17.42 -12.64
C LEU A 120 -0.10 -17.44 -11.79
N MET A 121 0.03 -17.26 -10.48
CA MET A 121 -1.08 -17.38 -9.52
C MET A 121 -1.70 -16.02 -9.13
N ASN A 122 -0.88 -15.04 -8.76
CA ASN A 122 -1.37 -13.70 -8.44
C ASN A 122 -0.64 -12.71 -9.32
N VAL A 123 -1.38 -11.76 -9.89
CA VAL A 123 -0.84 -10.71 -10.76
C VAL A 123 -1.38 -9.38 -10.26
N TRP A 124 -0.48 -8.43 -9.99
CA TRP A 124 -0.81 -7.05 -9.62
C TRP A 124 -0.32 -6.13 -10.72
N ILE A 125 -1.25 -5.43 -11.35
CA ILE A 125 -0.95 -4.31 -12.23
C ILE A 125 -0.48 -3.15 -11.37
N LEU A 126 0.64 -2.56 -11.79
CA LEU A 126 1.36 -1.55 -11.03
C LEU A 126 1.02 -0.17 -11.54
N LYS A 127 0.75 0.75 -10.61
CA LYS A 127 0.71 2.17 -10.91
C LYS A 127 2.14 2.70 -11.11
N ALA A 128 2.25 3.90 -11.68
CA ALA A 128 3.54 4.50 -12.00
C ALA A 128 4.44 4.69 -10.76
N ASP A 129 3.85 5.09 -9.62
CA ASP A 129 4.53 5.24 -8.34
C ASP A 129 5.10 3.90 -7.83
N GLU A 130 4.35 2.82 -7.99
CA GLU A 130 4.78 1.49 -7.55
C GLU A 130 5.75 0.84 -8.53
N ALA A 131 5.63 1.17 -9.81
CA ALA A 131 6.57 0.80 -10.85
C ALA A 131 7.96 1.42 -10.61
N ALA A 132 8.02 2.56 -9.92
CA ALA A 132 9.26 3.22 -9.50
C ALA A 132 9.88 2.62 -8.22
N ARG A 133 9.10 1.93 -7.39
CA ARG A 133 9.63 1.25 -6.19
C ARG A 133 10.59 0.13 -6.57
N LEU A 134 11.63 -0.02 -5.75
CA LEU A 134 12.58 -1.12 -5.86
C LEU A 134 11.86 -2.44 -5.60
N TRP A 135 11.94 -3.37 -6.56
CA TRP A 135 11.33 -4.69 -6.45
C TRP A 135 12.20 -5.74 -7.13
N PRO A 136 12.38 -6.94 -6.55
CA PRO A 136 13.21 -7.98 -7.14
C PRO A 136 12.58 -8.49 -8.44
N THR A 137 13.42 -8.68 -9.46
CA THR A 137 13.00 -9.25 -10.75
C THR A 137 13.29 -10.74 -10.83
N THR A 138 14.23 -11.21 -10.01
CA THR A 138 14.64 -12.62 -9.95
C THR A 138 14.44 -13.19 -8.54
N PRO A 139 14.20 -14.51 -8.43
CA PRO A 139 14.08 -15.17 -7.13
C PRO A 139 15.37 -15.08 -6.31
N THR A 140 16.53 -15.02 -6.96
CA THR A 140 17.83 -14.84 -6.29
C THR A 140 17.93 -13.46 -5.64
N GLU A 141 17.53 -12.38 -6.32
CA GLU A 141 17.47 -11.04 -5.73
C GLU A 141 16.52 -11.00 -4.53
N ALA A 142 15.33 -11.60 -4.67
CA ALA A 142 14.35 -11.66 -3.60
C ALA A 142 14.85 -12.41 -2.34
N ALA A 143 15.79 -13.34 -2.50
CA ALA A 143 16.41 -14.05 -1.39
C ALA A 143 17.52 -13.24 -0.70
N THR A 144 18.19 -12.36 -1.44
CA THR A 144 19.31 -11.55 -0.94
C THR A 144 18.85 -10.23 -0.31
N TRP A 145 17.78 -9.65 -0.82
CA TRP A 145 17.31 -8.33 -0.36
C TRP A 145 16.58 -8.43 0.97
N ILE A 146 16.59 -7.32 1.72
CA ILE A 146 15.91 -7.21 3.00
C ILE A 146 14.52 -6.63 2.75
N TRP A 147 13.49 -7.31 3.27
CA TRP A 147 12.11 -6.85 3.23
C TRP A 147 11.72 -6.23 4.57
N ASP A 148 11.35 -4.96 4.57
CA ASP A 148 10.75 -4.31 5.74
C ASP A 148 9.23 -4.59 5.77
N PRO A 149 8.70 -5.33 6.77
CA PRO A 149 7.29 -5.66 6.84
C PRO A 149 6.37 -4.48 7.17
N VAL A 150 6.91 -3.40 7.76
CA VAL A 150 6.13 -2.21 8.17
C VAL A 150 5.95 -1.27 6.99
N SER A 151 7.06 -0.92 6.31
CA SER A 151 7.02 -0.04 5.14
C SER A 151 6.70 -0.76 3.82
N GLN A 152 6.78 -2.10 3.80
CA GLN A 152 6.58 -2.93 2.61
C GLN A 152 7.51 -2.53 1.46
N THR A 153 8.76 -2.23 1.82
CA THR A 153 9.80 -1.85 0.88
C THR A 153 10.94 -2.87 0.90
N TRP A 154 11.57 -3.02 -0.26
CA TRP A 154 12.81 -3.76 -0.40
C TRP A 154 14.00 -2.82 -0.25
N SER A 155 14.99 -3.22 0.53
CA SER A 155 16.32 -2.61 0.57
C SER A 155 17.37 -3.60 0.10
N LYS A 156 18.37 -3.10 -0.62
CA LYS A 156 19.57 -3.88 -0.94
C LYS A 156 20.46 -3.95 0.31
N PRO A 157 21.12 -5.09 0.57
CA PRO A 157 22.10 -5.18 1.63
C PRO A 157 23.32 -4.27 1.37
#